data_AF-A0A8J3WNE4-F1
#
_entry.id   AF-A0A8J3WNE4-F1
#
_cell.length_a   1.000
_cell.length_b   1.000
_cell.length_c   1.000
_cell.angle_alpha   90.00
_cell.angle_beta   90.00
_cell.angle_gamma   90.00
#
_symmetry.space_group_name_H-M   'P 1'
#
loop_
_entity.id
_entity.type
_entity.pdbx_description
1 polymer ?
#
loop_
_entity_poly.entity_id
_entity_poly.type
_entity_poly.pdbx_seq_one_letter_code
_entity_poly.pdbx_strand_id
1 'polypeptide(L)'
;MIRYTDDMNTIGADRLRGFFVGWPSPPSADKHLAVLRGSYRAIAALDEDGRVVGFVNMISDGVLTAFIPWLEVLPEYQGRGIGGELVRRILKEAGDLYSVDLMCDPPLQPYYERLGMRPLTGMGLRNRSALQE
;
A
#
# COMPACT_ATOMS: atom_id res chain seq x y z
N MET A 1 18.76 -0.95 -8.51
CA MET A 1 18.49 -1.74 -7.30
C MET A 1 17.32 -1.09 -6.56
N ILE A 2 16.34 -1.86 -6.08
CA ILE A 2 15.23 -1.32 -5.30
C ILE A 2 15.58 -1.40 -3.81
N ARG A 3 15.40 -0.28 -3.10
CA ARG A 3 15.52 -0.19 -1.63
C ARG A 3 14.13 -0.11 -1.00
N TYR A 4 14.01 -0.50 0.26
CA TYR A 4 12.75 -0.43 0.99
C TYR A 4 12.97 0.32 2.30
N THR A 5 12.02 1.17 2.68
CA THR A 5 12.01 1.91 3.95
C THR A 5 10.63 1.87 4.58
N ASP A 6 10.59 1.81 5.90
CA ASP A 6 9.41 1.97 6.76
C ASP A 6 9.37 3.36 7.43
N ASP A 7 10.46 4.11 7.41
CA ASP A 7 10.51 5.48 7.94
C ASP A 7 9.98 6.51 6.94
N MET A 8 8.67 6.77 7.01
CA MET A 8 7.98 7.76 6.17
C MET A 8 8.36 9.21 6.47
N ASN A 9 9.17 9.48 7.51
CA ASN A 9 9.73 10.81 7.74
C ASN A 9 10.87 11.13 6.79
N THR A 10 11.52 10.11 6.21
CA THR A 10 12.58 10.28 5.20
C THR A 10 12.07 10.57 3.78
N ILE A 11 10.75 10.49 3.58
CA ILE A 11 10.10 10.68 2.29
C ILE A 11 9.47 12.08 2.23
N GLY A 12 9.85 12.86 1.22
CA GLY A 12 9.18 14.08 0.80
C GLY A 12 8.05 13.79 -0.19
N ALA A 13 7.01 14.63 -0.19
CA ALA A 13 5.85 14.47 -1.07
C ALA A 13 6.24 14.53 -2.56
N ASP A 14 7.27 15.29 -2.89
CA ASP A 14 7.84 15.39 -4.24
C ASP A 14 8.28 14.04 -4.84
N ARG A 15 8.56 13.03 -3.99
CA ARG A 15 8.96 11.67 -4.38
C ARG A 15 7.79 10.72 -4.65
N LEU A 16 6.55 11.12 -4.34
CA LEU A 16 5.33 10.30 -4.43
C LEU A 16 4.48 10.62 -5.68
N ARG A 17 5.13 10.74 -6.84
CA ARG A 17 4.46 11.12 -8.09
C ARG A 17 4.11 9.92 -8.97
N GLY A 18 2.91 9.96 -9.56
CA GLY A 18 2.45 8.99 -10.56
C GLY A 18 1.63 7.82 -10.00
N PHE A 19 1.30 7.85 -8.70
CA PHE A 19 0.43 6.87 -8.06
C PHE A 19 -1.06 7.19 -8.27
N PHE A 20 -1.89 6.25 -7.83
CA PHE A 20 -3.34 6.23 -7.98
C PHE A 20 -3.74 6.18 -9.46
N VAL A 21 -3.01 5.38 -10.24
CA VAL A 21 -3.27 5.22 -11.68
C VAL A 21 -4.69 4.68 -11.88
N GLY A 22 -5.46 5.36 -12.72
CA GLY A 22 -6.86 5.01 -13.03
C GLY A 22 -7.90 5.54 -12.03
N TRP A 23 -7.48 6.27 -10.99
CA TRP A 23 -8.44 6.96 -10.12
C TRP A 23 -9.05 8.18 -10.83
N PRO A 24 -10.36 8.44 -10.69
CA PRO A 24 -11.00 9.61 -11.31
C PRO A 24 -10.41 10.95 -10.83
N SER A 25 -10.03 11.00 -9.56
CA SER A 25 -9.32 12.11 -8.93
C SER A 25 -8.30 11.53 -7.96
N PRO A 26 -7.01 11.50 -8.30
CA PRO A 26 -5.97 11.01 -7.40
C PRO A 26 -5.75 12.02 -6.25
N PRO A 27 -5.47 11.57 -5.02
CA PRO A 27 -5.06 12.47 -3.95
C PRO A 27 -3.75 13.18 -4.33
N SER A 28 -3.58 14.42 -3.84
CA SER A 28 -2.32 15.14 -3.95
C SER A 28 -1.19 14.36 -3.28
N ALA A 29 0.06 14.61 -3.69
CA ALA A 29 1.21 13.95 -3.09
C ALA A 29 1.36 14.21 -1.59
N ASP A 30 0.94 15.40 -1.11
CA ASP A 30 0.89 15.73 0.31
C ASP A 30 -0.16 14.91 1.06
N LYS A 31 -1.37 14.75 0.49
CA LYS A 31 -2.41 13.88 1.06
C LYS A 31 -1.94 12.42 1.09
N HIS A 32 -1.30 11.95 0.02
CA HIS A 32 -0.71 10.62 -0.02
C HIS A 32 0.33 10.42 1.10
N LEU A 33 1.29 11.34 1.22
CA LEU A 33 2.30 11.27 2.28
C LEU A 33 1.68 11.30 3.67
N ALA A 34 0.65 12.13 3.89
CA ALA A 34 -0.08 12.19 5.15
C ALA A 34 -0.75 10.85 5.48
N VAL A 35 -1.32 10.14 4.48
CA VAL A 35 -1.87 8.80 4.70
C VAL A 35 -0.78 7.79 5.09
N LEU A 36 0.37 7.81 4.40
CA LEU A 36 1.46 6.89 4.74
C LEU A 36 1.98 7.13 6.17
N ARG A 37 2.13 8.38 6.58
CA ARG A 37 2.55 8.76 7.94
C ARG A 37 1.51 8.47 9.01
N GLY A 38 0.22 8.56 8.66
CA GLY A 38 -0.90 8.28 9.58
C GLY A 38 -1.31 6.80 9.66
N SER A 39 -0.69 5.94 8.85
CA SER A 39 -0.97 4.50 8.87
C SER A 39 -0.32 3.83 10.08
N TYR A 40 -0.89 2.71 10.55
CA TYR A 40 -0.27 1.90 11.60
C TYR A 40 1.14 1.46 11.19
N ARG A 41 1.28 1.00 9.94
CA ARG A 41 2.56 0.71 9.28
C ARG A 41 2.47 1.13 7.82
N ALA A 42 3.59 1.56 7.25
CA ALA A 42 3.73 1.85 5.83
C ALA A 42 5.13 1.49 5.36
N ILE A 43 5.24 1.01 4.13
CA ILE A 43 6.52 0.64 3.53
C ILE A 43 6.56 1.20 2.11
N ALA A 44 7.65 1.87 1.77
CA ALA A 44 7.91 2.40 0.44
C ALA A 44 9.09 1.67 -0.22
N ALA A 45 8.94 1.39 -1.51
CA ALA A 45 10.01 0.93 -2.39
C ALA A 45 10.59 2.14 -3.14
N LEU A 46 11.92 2.27 -3.14
CA LEU A 46 12.66 3.37 -3.75
C LEU A 46 13.57 2.85 -4.85
N ASP A 47 13.66 3.60 -5.95
CA ASP A 47 14.72 3.38 -6.94
C ASP A 47 16.06 4.00 -6.51
N GLU A 48 17.04 3.98 -7.42
CA GLU A 48 18.40 4.45 -7.16
C GLU A 48 18.45 5.95 -6.88
N ASP A 49 17.59 6.72 -7.56
CA ASP A 49 17.47 8.17 -7.41
C ASP A 49 16.64 8.56 -6.17
N GLY A 50 16.07 7.58 -5.47
CA GLY A 50 15.28 7.78 -4.27
C GLY A 50 13.83 8.18 -4.56
N ARG A 51 13.34 8.02 -5.79
CA ARG A 51 11.92 8.16 -6.12
C ARG A 51 11.17 6.98 -5.51
N VAL A 52 9.97 7.23 -4.98
CA VAL A 52 9.10 6.14 -4.52
C VAL A 52 8.44 5.51 -5.75
N VAL A 53 8.65 4.21 -5.92
CA VAL A 53 8.18 3.44 -7.08
C VAL A 53 7.13 2.38 -6.73
N GLY A 54 6.92 2.15 -5.44
CA GLY A 54 5.81 1.38 -4.93
C GLY A 54 5.63 1.64 -3.44
N PHE A 55 4.43 1.39 -2.94
CA PHE A 55 4.14 1.51 -1.52
C PHE A 55 3.07 0.51 -1.09
N VAL A 56 3.02 0.27 0.21
CA VAL A 56 1.93 -0.44 0.88
C VAL A 56 1.72 0.18 2.25
N ASN A 57 0.48 0.23 2.72
CA ASN A 57 0.17 0.68 4.08
C ASN A 57 -0.84 -0.23 4.77
N MET A 58 -0.90 -0.11 6.09
CA MET A 58 -1.75 -0.91 6.97
C MET A 58 -2.39 0.00 8.03
N ILE A 59 -3.68 -0.16 8.25
CA ILE A 59 -4.44 0.45 9.35
C ILE A 59 -4.73 -0.65 10.36
N SER A 60 -4.57 -0.38 11.65
CA SER A 60 -4.80 -1.38 12.71
C SER A 60 -5.21 -0.74 14.02
N ASP A 61 -5.92 -1.51 14.86
CA ASP A 61 -6.12 -1.21 16.27
C ASP A 61 -4.84 -1.44 17.12
N GLY A 62 -3.81 -2.08 16.56
CA GLY A 62 -2.56 -2.42 17.22
C GLY A 62 -2.64 -3.58 18.21
N VAL A 63 -3.77 -4.29 18.25
CA VAL A 63 -4.05 -5.35 19.23
C VAL A 63 -4.49 -6.65 18.56
N LEU A 64 -5.45 -6.61 17.62
CA LEU A 64 -6.02 -7.80 17.00
C LEU A 64 -6.13 -7.71 15.49
N THR A 65 -6.57 -6.58 14.94
CA THR A 65 -6.99 -6.53 13.54
C THR A 65 -6.28 -5.47 12.74
N ALA A 66 -5.98 -5.79 11.50
CA ALA A 66 -5.41 -4.88 10.53
C ALA A 66 -6.07 -4.99 9.15
N PHE A 67 -6.03 -3.90 8.41
CA PHE A 67 -6.49 -3.81 7.03
C PHE A 67 -5.40 -3.17 6.17
N ILE A 68 -5.11 -3.74 5.00
CA ILE A 68 -4.21 -3.16 3.99
C ILE A 68 -5.08 -2.44 2.95
N PRO A 69 -5.28 -1.11 3.07
CA PRO A 69 -6.15 -0.39 2.13
C PRO A 69 -5.49 -0.22 0.77
N TRP A 70 -4.19 0.09 0.70
CA TRP A 70 -3.50 0.39 -0.54
C TRP A 70 -2.20 -0.40 -0.70
N LEU A 71 -2.04 -0.96 -1.88
CA LEU A 71 -0.81 -1.50 -2.44
C LEU A 71 -0.74 -1.00 -3.88
N GLU A 72 0.33 -0.30 -4.24
CA GLU A 72 0.54 0.11 -5.63
C GLU A 72 2.02 0.08 -5.98
N VAL A 73 2.31 -0.32 -7.22
CA VAL A 73 3.62 -0.21 -7.85
C VAL A 73 3.42 0.52 -9.16
N LEU A 74 4.24 1.54 -9.41
CA LEU A 74 4.19 2.32 -10.64
C LEU A 74 4.27 1.41 -11.88
N PRO A 75 3.48 1.66 -12.94
CA PRO A 75 3.39 0.77 -14.10
C PRO A 75 4.75 0.35 -14.69
N GLU A 76 5.69 1.28 -14.81
CA GLU A 76 7.02 1.02 -15.35
C GLU A 76 7.90 0.12 -14.46
N TYR A 77 7.52 -0.08 -13.20
CA TYR A 77 8.19 -0.91 -12.19
C TYR A 77 7.45 -2.23 -11.89
N GLN A 78 6.29 -2.47 -12.52
CA GLN A 78 5.53 -3.72 -12.36
C GLN A 78 6.23 -4.92 -13.00
N GLY A 79 5.84 -6.14 -12.61
CA GLY A 79 6.44 -7.38 -13.10
C GLY A 79 7.83 -7.70 -12.52
N ARG A 80 8.37 -6.85 -11.65
CA ARG A 80 9.73 -6.98 -11.06
C ARG A 80 9.74 -7.56 -9.64
N GLY A 81 8.61 -8.09 -9.16
CA GLY A 81 8.48 -8.66 -7.81
C GLY A 81 8.30 -7.65 -6.67
N ILE A 82 8.35 -6.34 -6.95
CA ILE A 82 8.28 -5.26 -5.93
C ILE A 82 7.02 -5.34 -5.09
N GLY A 83 5.85 -5.51 -5.72
CA GLY A 83 4.58 -5.58 -5.00
C GLY A 83 4.52 -6.76 -4.03
N GLY A 84 5.05 -7.92 -4.44
CA GLY A 84 5.07 -9.11 -3.59
C GLY A 84 5.98 -8.92 -2.39
N GLU A 85 7.13 -8.26 -2.60
CA GLU A 85 8.06 -7.92 -1.51
C GLU A 85 7.46 -6.89 -0.54
N LEU A 86 6.76 -5.86 -1.04
CA LEU A 86 6.02 -4.91 -0.19
C LEU A 86 5.02 -5.62 0.70
N VAL A 87 4.19 -6.51 0.14
CA VAL A 87 3.21 -7.28 0.91
C VAL A 87 3.88 -8.19 1.95
N ARG A 88 4.95 -8.91 1.58
CA ARG A 88 5.67 -9.75 2.57
C ARG A 88 6.19 -8.94 3.74
N ARG A 89 6.76 -7.76 3.46
CA ARG A 89 7.31 -6.89 4.51
C ARG A 89 6.23 -6.33 5.41
N ILE A 90 5.12 -5.83 4.86
CA ILE A 90 4.05 -5.25 5.69
C ILE A 90 3.34 -6.34 6.51
N LEU A 91 3.18 -7.56 5.97
CA LEU A 91 2.65 -8.69 6.73
C LEU A 91 3.58 -9.12 7.86
N LYS A 92 4.90 -8.99 7.70
CA LYS A 92 5.85 -9.21 8.80
C LYS A 92 5.66 -8.19 9.92
N GLU A 93 5.37 -6.93 9.59
CA GLU A 93 5.07 -5.87 10.57
C GLU A 93 3.74 -6.07 11.30
N ALA A 94 2.85 -6.94 10.81
CA ALA A 94 1.64 -7.32 11.52
C ALA A 94 1.93 -8.16 12.78
N GLY A 95 3.08 -8.83 12.86
CA GLY A 95 3.45 -9.64 14.02
C GLY A 95 2.37 -10.67 14.39
N ASP A 96 1.94 -10.61 15.65
CA ASP A 96 0.97 -11.55 16.24
C ASP A 96 -0.49 -11.05 16.19
N LEU A 97 -0.80 -10.05 15.36
CA LEU A 97 -2.18 -9.64 15.13
C LEU A 97 -3.03 -10.83 14.67
N TYR A 98 -4.23 -10.94 15.21
CA TYR A 98 -5.16 -12.02 14.89
C TYR A 98 -5.55 -12.06 13.41
N SER A 99 -5.77 -10.91 12.78
CA SER A 99 -6.11 -10.86 11.35
C SER A 99 -5.49 -9.68 10.60
N VAL A 100 -5.17 -9.92 9.33
CA VAL A 100 -4.84 -8.90 8.34
C VAL A 100 -5.67 -9.14 7.09
N ASP A 101 -6.56 -8.21 6.76
CA ASP A 101 -7.48 -8.33 5.64
C ASP A 101 -7.17 -7.30 4.55
N LEU A 102 -7.55 -7.60 3.31
CA LEU A 102 -7.56 -6.65 2.20
C LEU A 102 -8.67 -6.98 1.20
N MET A 103 -9.04 -6.01 0.38
CA MET A 103 -9.96 -6.23 -0.75
C MET A 103 -9.21 -6.14 -2.06
N CYS A 104 -9.53 -7.05 -2.98
CA CYS A 104 -8.98 -7.05 -4.33
C CYS A 104 -10.01 -7.58 -5.34
N ASP A 105 -9.81 -7.25 -6.61
CA ASP A 105 -10.62 -7.81 -7.69
C ASP A 105 -10.35 -9.32 -7.83
N PRO A 106 -11.34 -10.13 -8.26
CA PRO A 106 -11.18 -11.58 -8.36
C PRO A 106 -9.92 -12.05 -9.12
N PRO A 107 -9.49 -11.42 -10.24
CA PRO A 107 -8.27 -11.81 -10.93
C PRO A 107 -6.97 -11.65 -10.11
N LEU A 108 -6.98 -10.84 -9.06
CA LEU A 108 -5.84 -10.63 -8.17
C LEU A 108 -5.80 -11.61 -6.99
N GLN A 109 -6.85 -12.40 -6.74
CA GLN A 109 -6.85 -13.37 -5.62
C GLN A 109 -5.66 -14.35 -5.69
N PRO A 110 -5.33 -14.98 -6.84
CA PRO A 110 -4.18 -15.89 -6.92
C PRO A 110 -2.83 -15.21 -6.62
N TYR A 111 -2.74 -13.90 -6.80
CA TYR A 111 -1.55 -13.14 -6.42
C TYR A 111 -1.38 -13.09 -4.90
N TYR A 112 -2.46 -12.80 -4.15
CA TYR A 112 -2.43 -12.75 -2.68
C TYR A 112 -2.41 -14.14 -2.02
N GLU A 113 -3.03 -15.15 -2.62
CA GLU A 113 -2.96 -16.54 -2.14
C GLU A 113 -1.52 -17.06 -2.10
N ARG A 114 -0.72 -16.76 -3.13
CA ARG A 114 0.72 -17.08 -3.15
C ARG A 114 1.54 -16.35 -2.08
N LEU A 115 0.96 -15.35 -1.43
CA LEU A 115 1.56 -14.60 -0.32
C LEU A 115 1.03 -15.08 1.05
N GLY A 116 0.22 -16.14 1.08
CA GLY A 116 -0.29 -16.78 2.30
C GLY A 116 -1.68 -16.30 2.75
N MET A 117 -2.32 -15.42 1.99
CA MET A 117 -3.68 -14.95 2.28
C MET A 117 -4.74 -15.92 1.77
N ARG A 118 -5.97 -15.78 2.26
CA ARG A 118 -7.12 -16.61 1.84
C ARG A 118 -8.26 -15.73 1.33
N PRO A 119 -9.06 -16.19 0.34
CA PRO A 119 -10.17 -15.41 -0.18
C PRO A 119 -11.28 -15.25 0.86
N LEU A 120 -11.81 -14.03 0.96
CA LEU A 120 -12.94 -13.63 1.80
C LEU A 120 -13.91 -12.76 0.97
N THR A 121 -15.14 -12.58 1.46
CA THR A 121 -16.13 -11.70 0.83
C THR A 121 -16.08 -10.31 1.45
N GLY A 122 -15.95 -9.27 0.62
CA GLY A 122 -15.88 -7.87 1.05
C GLY A 122 -17.15 -7.07 0.76
N MET A 123 -17.37 -6.02 1.55
CA MET A 123 -18.40 -5.00 1.34
C MET A 123 -17.77 -3.61 1.47
N GLY A 124 -18.29 -2.61 0.75
CA GLY A 124 -17.69 -1.28 0.75
C GLY A 124 -18.71 -0.14 0.64
N LEU A 125 -18.48 0.90 1.43
CA LEU A 125 -19.06 2.24 1.25
C LEU A 125 -17.94 3.19 0.84
N ARG A 126 -18.19 4.08 -0.13
CA ARG A 126 -17.18 5.00 -0.68
C ARG A 126 -17.76 6.40 -0.83
N ASN A 127 -17.18 7.37 -0.13
CA ASN A 127 -17.46 8.78 -0.34
C ASN A 127 -16.52 9.34 -1.43
N ARG A 128 -16.96 9.29 -2.70
CA ARG A 128 -16.11 9.74 -3.82
C ARG A 128 -15.88 11.25 -3.83
N SER A 129 -16.72 12.05 -3.18
CA SER A 129 -16.50 13.50 -3.10
C SER A 129 -15.32 13.88 -2.22
N ALA A 130 -14.86 12.99 -1.32
CA ALA A 130 -13.66 13.24 -0.52
C ALA A 130 -12.35 13.34 -1.34
N LEU A 131 -12.40 12.93 -2.61
CA LEU A 131 -11.27 13.03 -3.55
C LEU A 131 -11.34 14.28 -4.44
N GLN A 132 -12.44 15.03 -4.37
CA GLN A 132 -12.59 16.31 -5.05
C GLN A 132 -12.02 17.38 -4.14
N GLU A 133 -11.17 18.25 -4.67
CA GLU A 133 -10.71 19.45 -3.95
C GLU A 133 -11.77 20.54 -3.95
#